data_AF-A0A8T3Z0S3-F1
#
_entry.id   AF-A0A8T3Z0S3-F1
#
_cell.length_a   1.000
_cell.length_b   1.000
_cell.length_c   1.000
_cell.angle_alpha   90.00
_cell.angle_beta   90.00
_cell.angle_gamma   90.00
#
_symmetry.space_group_name_H-M   'P 1'
#
loop_
_entity.id
_entity.type
_entity.pdbx_description
1 polymer ?
#
loop_
_entity_poly.entity_id
_entity_poly.type
_entity_poly.pdbx_seq_one_letter_code
_entity_poly.pdbx_strand_id
1 'polypeptide(L)'
;MDVDKKFTFDFDELKSANLPLDELFALEINHRNVKYEFLIRFSSNNKNLICFGSGAYDPNIISPPIYRRHSWHTNFEESVIYYNDPTLYNDPDLRLGWGVGENEEWYLPVIAEIIQILASKN
;
A
#
# COMPACT_ATOMS: atom_id res chain seq x y z
N MET A 1 -0.67 5.20 13.24
CA MET A 1 -1.17 6.42 12.59
C MET A 1 -2.67 6.26 12.53
N ASP A 2 -3.43 7.20 13.07
CA ASP A 2 -4.88 7.18 12.93
C ASP A 2 -5.21 7.79 11.57
N VAL A 3 -5.78 6.97 10.70
CA VAL A 3 -6.32 7.39 9.41
C VAL A 3 -7.82 7.26 9.55
N ASP A 4 -8.56 8.35 9.37
CA ASP A 4 -10.01 8.40 9.65
C ASP A 4 -10.82 7.48 8.74
N LYS A 5 -10.27 7.12 7.56
CA LYS A 5 -10.91 6.28 6.55
C LYS A 5 -10.06 5.05 6.26
N LYS A 6 -10.66 3.87 6.48
CA LYS A 6 -10.10 2.58 6.10
C LYS A 6 -11.10 1.84 5.20
N PHE A 7 -10.59 1.32 4.10
CA PHE A 7 -11.32 0.47 3.17
C PHE A 7 -10.67 -0.90 3.11
N THR A 8 -11.49 -1.94 3.04
CA THR A 8 -11.04 -3.32 2.85
C THR A 8 -11.85 -3.92 1.70
N PHE A 9 -11.18 -4.54 0.75
CA PHE A 9 -11.79 -5.22 -0.40
C PHE A 9 -11.10 -6.54 -0.67
N ASP A 10 -11.81 -7.46 -1.31
CA ASP A 10 -11.15 -8.54 -2.03
C ASP A 10 -10.56 -8.01 -3.35
N PHE A 11 -9.51 -8.67 -3.84
CA PHE A 11 -8.79 -8.25 -5.05
C PHE A 11 -9.72 -7.98 -6.25
N ASP A 12 -10.73 -8.82 -6.44
CA ASP A 12 -11.65 -8.73 -7.58
C ASP A 12 -12.61 -7.53 -7.47
N GLU A 13 -12.89 -7.06 -6.26
CA GLU A 13 -13.77 -5.93 -5.98
C GLU A 13 -13.08 -4.58 -6.19
N LEU A 14 -11.74 -4.56 -6.14
CA LEU A 14 -10.94 -3.35 -6.26
C LEU A 14 -11.28 -2.58 -7.55
N LYS A 15 -11.50 -3.27 -8.67
CA LYS A 15 -11.82 -2.62 -9.96
C LYS A 15 -13.09 -1.79 -9.89
N SER A 16 -14.09 -2.19 -9.10
CA SER A 16 -15.35 -1.46 -8.91
C SER A 16 -15.35 -0.53 -7.70
N ALA A 17 -14.31 -0.55 -6.87
CA ALA A 17 -14.25 0.27 -5.66
C ALA A 17 -14.26 1.77 -5.98
N ASN A 18 -15.09 2.51 -5.23
CA ASN A 18 -15.07 3.97 -5.21
C ASN A 18 -14.17 4.43 -4.06
N LEU A 19 -13.11 5.15 -4.40
CA LEU A 19 -12.11 5.63 -3.46
C LEU A 19 -12.13 7.16 -3.44
N PRO A 20 -11.90 7.79 -2.29
CA PRO A 20 -12.02 9.24 -2.18
C PRO A 20 -10.85 9.98 -2.83
N LEU A 21 -11.10 11.24 -3.16
CA LEU A 21 -10.10 12.19 -3.66
C LEU A 21 -9.73 13.20 -2.57
N ASP A 22 -8.52 13.73 -2.65
CA ASP A 22 -7.98 14.83 -1.84
C ASP A 22 -7.90 14.60 -0.32
N GLU A 23 -8.09 13.36 0.10
CA GLU A 23 -7.94 12.94 1.49
C GLU A 23 -7.09 11.68 1.61
N LEU A 24 -6.41 11.55 2.74
CA LEU A 24 -5.59 10.38 3.05
C LEU A 24 -6.48 9.25 3.57
N PHE A 25 -6.36 8.06 3.01
CA PHE A 25 -7.10 6.87 3.44
C PHE A 25 -6.22 5.62 3.44
N ALA A 26 -6.54 4.68 4.32
CA ALA A 26 -5.95 3.36 4.35
C ALA A 26 -6.76 2.41 3.46
N LEU A 27 -6.06 1.56 2.71
CA LEU A 27 -6.65 0.55 1.84
C LEU A 27 -6.01 -0.81 2.14
N GLU A 28 -6.84 -1.82 2.30
CA GLU A 28 -6.45 -3.21 2.50
C GLU A 28 -7.08 -4.06 1.38
N ILE A 29 -6.24 -4.81 0.66
CA ILE A 29 -6.67 -5.72 -0.39
C ILE A 29 -6.34 -7.14 0.04
N ASN A 30 -7.36 -7.99 0.12
CA ASN A 30 -7.19 -9.40 0.39
C ASN A 30 -7.05 -10.16 -0.94
N HIS A 31 -5.96 -10.91 -1.09
CA HIS A 31 -5.74 -11.79 -2.23
C HIS A 31 -5.09 -13.08 -1.76
N ARG A 32 -5.75 -14.22 -1.98
CA ARG A 32 -5.25 -15.56 -1.60
C ARG A 32 -4.78 -15.67 -0.15
N ASN A 33 -5.56 -15.13 0.79
CA ASN A 33 -5.22 -15.06 2.23
C ASN A 33 -4.00 -14.19 2.59
N VAL A 34 -3.44 -13.46 1.62
CA VAL A 34 -2.41 -12.44 1.86
C VAL A 34 -3.07 -11.07 1.88
N LYS A 35 -2.73 -10.30 2.91
CA LYS A 35 -3.21 -8.93 3.10
C LYS A 35 -2.21 -7.94 2.52
N TYR A 36 -2.64 -7.15 1.53
CA TYR A 36 -1.86 -6.08 0.91
C TYR A 36 -2.34 -4.73 1.41
N GLU A 37 -1.48 -3.98 2.08
CA GLU A 37 -1.83 -2.75 2.78
C GLU A 37 -1.19 -1.51 2.15
N PHE A 38 -2.01 -0.49 1.96
CA PHE A 38 -1.64 0.76 1.33
C PHE A 38 -2.16 1.95 2.14
N LEU A 39 -1.44 3.05 2.02
CA LEU A 39 -1.87 4.37 2.44
C LEU A 39 -1.87 5.27 1.20
N ILE A 40 -2.98 5.92 0.93
CA ILE A 40 -3.23 6.56 -0.37
C ILE A 40 -3.82 7.94 -0.16
N ARG A 41 -3.39 8.89 -0.98
CA ARG A 41 -4.15 10.12 -1.26
C ARG A 41 -4.20 10.31 -2.76
N PHE A 42 -5.40 10.29 -3.33
CA PHE A 42 -5.60 10.66 -4.72
C PHE A 42 -5.75 12.17 -4.87
N SER A 43 -5.29 12.72 -5.99
CA SER A 43 -5.44 14.14 -6.32
C SER A 43 -6.56 14.34 -7.33
N SER A 44 -7.49 15.26 -7.06
CA SER A 44 -8.50 15.66 -8.05
C SER A 44 -7.94 16.56 -9.16
N ASN A 45 -6.80 17.19 -8.93
CA ASN A 45 -6.24 18.24 -9.79
C ASN A 45 -4.98 17.81 -10.57
N ASN A 46 -4.46 16.60 -10.33
CA ASN A 46 -3.25 16.09 -10.97
C ASN A 46 -3.37 14.58 -11.26
N LYS A 47 -2.93 14.15 -12.44
CA LYS A 47 -3.02 12.76 -12.94
C LYS A 47 -1.76 11.92 -12.76
N ASN A 48 -0.66 12.53 -12.30
CA ASN A 48 0.55 11.79 -11.99
C ASN A 48 0.41 11.07 -10.64
N LEU A 49 1.13 9.95 -10.52
CA LEU A 49 1.15 9.09 -9.35
C LEU A 49 2.60 8.86 -8.90
N ILE A 50 2.84 9.04 -7.60
CA ILE A 50 4.11 8.73 -6.95
C ILE A 50 3.91 7.53 -6.02
N CYS A 51 4.68 6.48 -6.24
CA CYS A 51 4.65 5.27 -5.40
C CYS A 51 5.88 5.19 -4.51
N PHE A 52 5.66 5.02 -3.20
CA PHE A 52 6.70 4.87 -2.20
C PHE A 52 6.72 3.44 -1.68
N GLY A 53 7.80 2.74 -1.99
CA GLY A 53 8.01 1.37 -1.52
C GLY A 53 8.56 1.26 -0.12
N SER A 54 8.51 0.02 0.38
CA SER A 54 9.10 -0.38 1.64
C SER A 54 10.63 -0.28 1.61
N GLY A 55 11.21 -0.25 2.80
CA GLY A 55 12.66 -0.30 2.99
C GLY A 55 12.96 -0.93 4.34
N ALA A 56 14.24 -1.10 4.65
CA ALA A 56 14.64 -1.81 5.87
C ALA A 56 14.08 -1.13 7.13
N TYR A 57 13.73 -1.92 8.14
CA TYR A 57 13.27 -1.43 9.44
C TYR A 57 13.83 -2.27 10.59
N ASP A 58 13.61 -1.79 11.81
CA ASP A 58 13.92 -2.52 13.03
C ASP A 58 12.61 -3.07 13.63
N PRO A 59 12.40 -4.40 13.64
CA PRO A 59 11.18 -5.01 14.16
C PRO A 59 11.00 -4.80 15.67
N ASN A 60 12.04 -4.40 16.40
CA ASN A 60 11.93 -4.04 17.82
C ASN A 60 11.35 -2.64 18.04
N ILE A 61 11.27 -1.81 16.99
CA ILE A 61 10.84 -0.41 17.08
C ILE A 61 9.44 -0.22 16.47
N ILE A 62 9.18 -0.86 15.33
CA ILE A 62 7.94 -0.67 14.57
C ILE A 62 7.52 -2.00 13.94
N SER A 63 6.21 -2.28 13.93
CA SER A 63 5.62 -3.43 13.26
C SER A 63 4.85 -3.02 12.00
N PRO A 64 4.72 -3.92 11.01
CA PRO A 64 3.83 -3.72 9.88
C PRO A 64 2.36 -3.44 10.27
N PRO A 65 1.61 -2.62 9.51
CA PRO A 65 2.02 -2.03 8.24
C PRO A 65 2.95 -0.81 8.39
N ILE A 66 4.01 -0.75 7.58
CA ILE A 66 5.02 0.32 7.62
C ILE A 66 4.94 1.16 6.34
N TYR A 67 4.60 2.43 6.49
CA TYR A 67 4.53 3.40 5.39
C TYR A 67 5.67 4.42 5.48
N ARG A 68 6.79 4.16 4.80
CA ARG A 68 7.94 5.07 4.78
C ARG A 68 7.61 6.36 4.05
N ARG A 69 8.02 7.51 4.62
CA ARG A 69 7.79 8.87 4.06
C ARG A 69 6.32 9.28 3.97
N HIS A 70 5.41 8.59 4.66
CA HIS A 70 3.98 8.91 4.62
C HIS A 70 3.61 10.34 5.03
N SER A 71 4.42 10.99 5.88
CA SER A 71 4.21 12.38 6.28
C SER A 71 4.34 13.36 5.11
N TRP A 72 4.87 12.93 3.96
CA TRP A 72 5.01 13.76 2.77
C TRP A 72 3.73 13.83 1.92
N HIS A 73 2.63 13.22 2.36
CA HIS A 73 1.41 13.16 1.55
C HIS A 73 0.83 14.53 1.17
N THR A 74 1.11 15.58 1.95
CA THR A 74 0.71 16.97 1.66
C THR A 74 1.78 17.79 0.93
N ASN A 75 2.98 17.23 0.70
CA ASN A 75 4.08 17.92 0.02
C ASN A 75 4.02 17.82 -1.51
N PHE A 76 3.07 17.05 -2.05
CA PHE A 76 2.91 16.79 -3.48
C PHE A 76 1.51 17.18 -3.95
N GLU A 77 1.40 17.68 -5.16
CA GLU A 77 0.10 17.91 -5.82
C GLU A 77 -0.42 16.63 -6.47
N GLU A 78 0.48 15.71 -6.81
CA GLU A 78 0.24 14.39 -7.38
C GLU A 78 -0.52 13.45 -6.44
N SER A 79 -1.05 12.36 -6.98
CA SER A 79 -1.47 11.24 -6.14
C SER A 79 -0.27 10.55 -5.50
N VAL A 80 -0.43 10.06 -4.28
CA VAL A 80 0.62 9.32 -3.57
C VAL A 80 0.08 7.98 -3.09
N ILE A 81 0.88 6.92 -3.29
CA ILE A 81 0.64 5.60 -2.73
C ILE A 81 1.88 5.20 -1.91
N TYR A 82 1.67 4.83 -0.66
CA TYR A 82 2.66 4.17 0.18
C TYR A 82 2.19 2.74 0.37
N TYR A 83 3.03 1.75 0.07
CA TYR A 83 2.66 0.35 0.27
C TYR A 83 3.52 -0.29 1.36
N ASN A 84 2.87 -1.09 2.20
CA ASN A 84 3.54 -2.00 3.10
C ASN A 84 4.03 -3.22 2.32
N ASP A 85 5.08 -3.86 2.84
CA ASP A 85 5.59 -5.11 2.29
C ASP A 85 5.01 -6.29 3.08
N PRO A 86 4.10 -7.09 2.51
CA PRO A 86 3.46 -8.17 3.23
C PRO A 86 4.41 -9.32 3.57
N THR A 87 5.58 -9.41 2.93
CA THR A 87 6.60 -10.41 3.29
C THR A 87 7.09 -10.22 4.73
N LEU A 88 6.97 -9.01 5.30
CA LEU A 88 7.32 -8.71 6.68
C LEU A 88 6.42 -9.40 7.71
N TYR A 89 5.27 -9.95 7.29
CA TYR A 89 4.42 -10.77 8.16
C TYR A 89 4.90 -12.22 8.28
N ASN A 90 5.80 -12.67 7.41
CA ASN A 90 6.22 -14.07 7.33
C ASN A 90 7.16 -14.47 8.47
N ASP A 91 7.93 -13.51 9.01
CA ASP A 91 8.88 -13.73 10.10
C ASP A 91 8.99 -12.45 10.96
N PRO A 92 8.77 -12.53 12.29
CA PRO A 92 8.83 -11.36 13.18
C PRO A 92 10.22 -10.70 13.26
N ASP A 93 11.30 -11.41 12.94
CA ASP A 93 12.67 -10.90 12.94
C ASP A 93 13.10 -10.33 11.57
N LEU A 94 12.24 -10.44 10.55
CA LEU A 94 12.54 -9.97 9.21
C LEU A 94 12.64 -8.45 9.18
N ARG A 95 13.75 -7.94 8.64
CA ARG A 95 14.02 -6.50 8.55
C ARG A 95 13.68 -5.91 7.18
N LEU A 96 13.51 -6.76 6.18
CA LEU A 96 13.32 -6.39 4.78
C LEU A 96 12.79 -7.58 3.97
N GLY A 97 11.74 -7.39 3.18
CA GLY A 97 11.16 -8.44 2.35
C GLY A 97 11.26 -8.20 0.83
N TRP A 98 11.22 -6.94 0.40
CA TRP A 98 11.12 -6.53 -1.01
C TRP A 98 10.01 -7.21 -1.82
N GLY A 99 8.94 -7.65 -1.14
CA GLY A 99 7.83 -8.36 -1.79
C GLY A 99 8.24 -9.74 -2.35
N VAL A 100 9.31 -10.36 -1.85
CA VAL A 100 9.70 -11.73 -2.22
C VAL A 100 8.59 -12.73 -1.88
N GLY A 101 7.85 -12.47 -0.81
CA GLY A 101 6.71 -13.28 -0.37
C GLY A 101 7.13 -14.60 0.24
N GLU A 102 6.46 -15.67 -0.17
CA GLU A 102 6.73 -17.05 0.26
C GLU A 102 7.36 -17.86 -0.88
N ASN A 103 7.79 -19.09 -0.60
CA ASN A 103 8.53 -19.94 -1.54
C ASN A 103 7.89 -20.06 -2.94
N GLU A 104 6.56 -20.01 -3.01
CA GLU A 104 5.78 -20.22 -4.24
C GLU A 104 4.98 -18.98 -4.68
N GLU A 105 4.98 -17.92 -3.87
CA GLU A 105 4.15 -16.73 -4.12
C GLU A 105 4.96 -15.45 -3.93
N TRP A 106 5.30 -14.81 -5.06
CA TRP A 106 5.90 -13.47 -5.04
C TRP A 106 4.82 -12.42 -4.85
N TYR A 107 5.00 -11.57 -3.84
CA TYR A 107 4.05 -10.52 -3.50
C TYR A 107 4.25 -9.26 -4.35
N LEU A 108 5.47 -9.01 -4.84
CA LEU A 108 5.77 -7.82 -5.65
C LEU A 108 4.94 -7.72 -6.95
N PRO A 109 4.75 -8.79 -7.74
CA PRO A 109 3.85 -8.76 -8.89
C PRO A 109 2.40 -8.39 -8.51
N VAL A 110 1.90 -8.90 -7.38
CA VAL A 110 0.54 -8.60 -6.90
C VAL A 110 0.44 -7.13 -6.46
N ILE A 111 1.44 -6.63 -5.74
CA ILE A 111 1.55 -5.20 -5.40
C ILE A 111 1.52 -4.34 -6.67
N ALA A 112 2.29 -4.71 -7.68
CA ALA A 112 2.34 -3.99 -8.95
C ALA A 112 0.98 -3.99 -9.67
N GLU A 113 0.28 -5.12 -9.69
CA GLU A 113 -1.05 -5.22 -10.29
C GLU A 113 -2.09 -4.36 -9.55
N ILE A 114 -2.08 -4.37 -8.21
CA ILE A 114 -2.93 -3.50 -7.38
C ILE A 114 -2.65 -2.03 -7.71
N ILE A 115 -1.37 -1.63 -7.76
CA ILE A 115 -0.98 -0.26 -8.10
C ILE A 115 -1.44 0.12 -9.51
N GLN A 116 -1.35 -0.79 -10.49
CA GLN A 116 -1.84 -0.54 -11.85
C GLN A 116 -3.36 -0.31 -11.88
N ILE A 117 -4.13 -1.12 -11.15
CA ILE A 117 -5.58 -0.94 -11.02
C ILE A 117 -5.88 0.42 -10.38
N LEU A 118 -5.19 0.75 -9.28
CA LEU A 118 -5.35 2.05 -8.61
C LEU A 118 -4.98 3.23 -9.51
N ALA A 119 -3.90 3.12 -10.30
CA ALA A 119 -3.47 4.15 -11.24
C ALA A 119 -4.50 4.38 -12.35
N SER A 120 -5.26 3.36 -12.76
CA SER A 120 -6.34 3.51 -13.75
C SER A 120 -7.59 4.23 -13.22
N LYS A 121 -7.70 4.43 -11.90
CA LYS A 121 -8.86 5.04 -11.24
C LYS A 121 -8.75 6.55 -11.06
N ASN A 122 -7.56 7.12 -11.20
CA ASN A 122 -7.34 8.56 -11.14
C ASN A 122 -6.71 9.08 -12.43
#